data_AF-Q2FW41-F1
#
_entry.id   AF-Q2FW41-F1
#
_cell.length_a   1.000
_cell.length_b   1.000
_cell.length_c   1.000
_cell.angle_alpha   90.00
_cell.angle_beta   90.00
_cell.angle_gamma   90.00
#
_symmetry.space_group_name_H-M   'P 1'
#
loop_
_entity.id
_entity.type
_entity.pdbx_description
1 polymer ?
#
loop_
_entity_poly.entity_id
_entity_poly.type
_entity_poly.pdbx_seq_one_letter_code
_entity_poly.pdbx_strand_id
1 'polypeptide(L)'
;MRGDQRTQGEKSRKEGGKIFGSGSRAPIAISILVKDGSYNHDIYYNDIGEYLTREQKLDTLMKHQSIVNLKSLNVLPDKNNDWINQRDINYENYLPMYDSKDIENSIYLDQFNGVNSARDNWVTNFSNEKALVNAKLLVDNYNSEIDRLIDILDSRERINLVNKDETFISWTRGLTQKFSKGKNISINPERIVKFMHRPFTKKWIVYDKNIMEMPSRYYNIMENTGQVIYIQGQGMNKEFSAMITDILPNFQFIGNGKGFATYKGKDSLRLVDNISNSFKKKINLNSEEIVYYIYAILHHKYYVNKYSSDLSKGFPRIPILKDVYGFVEIGRELVELHLNYEKQLNWDGVEIIYNNMNPNYKVEK
;
A
#
# COMPACT_ATOMS: atom_id res chain seq x y z
N MET A 1 4.12 7.41 25.53
CA MET A 1 2.73 7.80 25.90
C MET A 1 1.67 7.31 24.90
N ARG A 2 2.07 6.71 23.75
CA ARG A 2 1.12 6.25 22.72
C ARG A 2 0.24 7.40 22.21
N GLY A 3 -0.99 7.10 21.80
CA GLY A 3 -2.00 8.08 21.41
C GLY A 3 -2.00 8.41 19.91
N ASP A 4 -1.48 7.53 19.06
CA ASP A 4 -1.55 7.69 17.60
C ASP A 4 -2.99 7.50 17.10
N GLN A 5 -3.67 8.62 16.83
CA GLN A 5 -5.02 8.66 16.28
C GLN A 5 -5.02 8.92 14.76
N ARG A 6 -3.90 8.70 14.07
CA ARG A 6 -3.91 8.48 12.61
C ARG A 6 -4.17 7.01 12.27
N THR A 7 -4.18 6.14 13.27
CA THR A 7 -4.59 4.74 13.15
C THR A 7 -6.12 4.59 13.17
N GLN A 8 -6.63 3.38 12.92
CA GLN A 8 -8.07 3.05 12.91
C GLN A 8 -8.30 1.67 13.54
N GLY A 9 -9.56 1.38 13.91
CA GLY A 9 -9.97 0.08 14.43
C GLY A 9 -9.29 -0.26 15.77
N GLU A 10 -8.92 -1.53 15.93
CA GLU A 10 -8.37 -2.05 17.19
C GLU A 10 -7.08 -1.34 17.62
N LYS A 11 -6.23 -0.98 16.66
CA LYS A 11 -4.99 -0.28 16.98
C LYS A 11 -5.25 1.12 17.56
N SER A 12 -6.24 1.86 17.05
CA SER A 12 -6.63 3.16 17.60
C SER A 12 -7.17 3.03 19.03
N ARG A 13 -7.86 1.93 19.35
CA ARG A 13 -8.32 1.62 20.71
C ARG A 13 -7.14 1.32 21.64
N LYS A 14 -6.18 0.50 21.20
CA LYS A 14 -4.95 0.20 21.95
C LYS A 14 -4.13 1.46 22.22
N GLU A 15 -3.98 2.34 21.23
CA GLU A 15 -3.28 3.62 21.38
C GLU A 15 -3.92 4.54 22.44
N GLY A 16 -5.25 4.46 22.61
CA GLY A 16 -5.98 5.17 23.64
C GLY A 16 -5.98 6.70 23.47
N GLY A 17 -6.12 7.41 24.59
CA GLY A 17 -6.29 8.86 24.61
C GLY A 17 -5.08 9.65 24.10
N LYS A 18 -5.36 10.76 23.40
CA LYS A 18 -4.36 11.71 22.90
C LYS A 18 -3.91 12.65 24.02
N ILE A 19 -2.59 12.71 24.27
CA ILE A 19 -2.03 13.58 25.33
C ILE A 19 -2.39 15.06 25.13
N PHE A 20 -2.40 15.54 23.88
CA PHE A 20 -2.74 16.93 23.54
C PHE A 20 -4.17 17.11 23.00
N GLY A 21 -5.05 16.11 23.16
CA GLY A 21 -6.46 16.24 22.79
C GLY A 21 -6.67 16.53 21.30
N SER A 22 -7.32 17.63 20.95
CA SER A 22 -7.50 18.07 19.56
C SER A 22 -6.23 18.65 18.93
N GLY A 23 -5.26 19.11 19.72
CA GLY A 23 -4.05 19.77 19.23
C GLY A 23 -3.07 18.84 18.49
N SER A 24 -3.12 17.52 18.72
CA SER A 24 -2.30 16.56 17.99
C SER A 24 -2.94 15.19 17.91
N ARG A 25 -2.79 14.54 16.74
CA ARG A 25 -3.14 13.12 16.50
C ARG A 25 -1.92 12.21 16.42
N ALA A 26 -0.71 12.75 16.58
CA ALA A 26 0.53 11.98 16.51
C ALA A 26 0.76 11.16 17.80
N PRO A 27 1.51 10.04 17.74
CA PRO A 27 2.01 9.39 18.94
C PRO A 27 2.90 10.36 19.73
N ILE A 28 2.76 10.35 21.05
CA ILE A 28 3.56 11.19 21.95
C ILE A 28 4.50 10.33 22.79
N ALA A 29 5.74 10.79 22.93
CA ALA A 29 6.76 10.21 23.80
C ALA A 29 7.40 11.31 24.63
N ILE A 30 7.83 10.94 25.85
CA ILE A 30 8.71 11.77 26.67
C ILE A 30 10.09 11.16 26.50
N SER A 31 11.05 11.95 26.03
CA SER A 31 12.43 11.51 25.77
C SER A 31 13.37 12.35 26.62
N ILE A 32 14.14 11.69 27.47
CA ILE A 32 15.18 12.31 28.29
C ILE A 32 16.51 11.77 27.80
N LEU A 33 17.35 12.66 27.27
CA LEU A 33 18.63 12.32 26.67
C LEU A 33 19.73 12.82 27.59
N VAL A 34 20.50 11.88 28.17
CA VAL A 34 21.62 12.19 29.05
C VAL A 34 22.91 12.07 28.27
N LYS A 35 23.75 13.10 28.33
CA LYS A 35 25.09 13.09 27.79
C LYS A 35 26.08 13.31 28.92
N ASP A 36 26.96 12.35 29.12
CA ASP A 36 28.05 12.41 30.09
C ASP A 36 29.38 12.01 29.43
N GLY A 37 30.45 11.92 30.23
CA GLY A 37 31.78 11.52 29.78
C GLY A 37 32.06 10.02 29.87
N SER A 38 31.05 9.19 30.15
CA SER A 38 31.21 7.74 30.28
C SER A 38 31.16 7.04 28.93
N TYR A 39 31.54 5.75 28.94
CA TYR A 39 31.38 4.84 27.80
C TYR A 39 30.11 3.99 27.91
N ASN A 40 29.20 4.33 28.83
CA ASN A 40 27.96 3.58 29.03
C ASN A 40 26.90 4.04 28.03
N HIS A 41 26.23 3.08 27.40
CA HIS A 41 25.22 3.31 26.38
C HIS A 41 24.00 2.45 26.69
N ASP A 42 23.08 2.99 27.49
CA ASP A 42 21.87 2.29 27.94
C ASP A 42 20.61 2.97 27.40
N ILE A 43 19.60 2.17 27.07
CA ILE A 43 18.29 2.65 26.64
C ILE A 43 17.25 2.15 27.63
N TYR A 44 16.62 3.09 28.32
CA TYR A 44 15.52 2.82 29.24
C TYR A 44 14.19 3.12 28.55
N TYR A 45 13.41 2.07 28.29
CA TYR A 45 12.11 2.16 27.62
C TYR A 45 10.97 1.82 28.57
N ASN A 46 9.87 2.55 28.44
CA ASN A 46 8.62 2.24 29.12
C ASN A 46 7.43 2.54 28.19
N ASP A 47 6.55 1.55 28.04
CA ASP A 47 5.23 1.76 27.46
C ASP A 47 4.23 2.05 28.59
N ILE A 48 3.45 3.11 28.43
CA ILE A 48 2.44 3.51 29.41
C ILE A 48 1.30 2.49 29.53
N GLY A 49 1.06 1.69 28.48
CA GLY A 49 0.01 0.68 28.44
C GLY A 49 -1.06 0.91 27.37
N GLU A 50 -1.78 -0.16 27.04
CA GLU A 50 -2.87 -0.15 26.05
C GLU A 50 -4.19 0.34 26.67
N TYR A 51 -5.08 0.86 25.82
CA TYR A 51 -6.47 1.23 26.17
C TYR A 51 -6.65 2.30 27.25
N LEU A 52 -5.59 3.04 27.59
CA LEU A 52 -5.68 4.11 28.57
C LEU A 52 -6.29 5.37 27.96
N THR A 53 -7.26 5.95 28.66
CA THR A 53 -7.79 7.30 28.39
C THR A 53 -6.71 8.36 28.58
N ARG A 54 -6.96 9.59 28.13
CA ARG A 54 -5.99 10.68 28.31
C ARG A 54 -5.77 10.92 29.80
N GLU A 55 -6.83 10.91 30.57
CA GLU A 55 -6.88 11.18 32.00
C GLU A 55 -6.06 10.13 32.75
N GLN A 56 -6.29 8.83 32.49
CA GLN A 56 -5.50 7.75 33.08
C GLN A 56 -4.00 7.85 32.78
N LYS A 57 -3.64 8.30 31.56
CA LYS A 57 -2.24 8.53 31.20
C LYS A 57 -1.62 9.69 31.99
N LEU A 58 -2.38 10.78 32.20
CA LEU A 58 -1.93 11.92 33.00
C LEU A 58 -1.85 11.56 34.48
N ASP A 59 -2.82 10.80 35.00
CA ASP A 59 -2.80 10.26 36.36
C ASP A 59 -1.56 9.40 36.61
N THR A 60 -1.16 8.61 35.62
CA THR A 60 0.07 7.80 35.69
C THR A 60 1.31 8.70 35.83
N LEU A 61 1.38 9.82 35.12
CA LEU A 61 2.47 10.79 35.26
C LEU A 61 2.45 11.47 36.63
N MET A 62 1.28 11.91 37.10
CA MET A 62 1.12 12.54 38.42
C MET A 62 1.51 11.58 39.55
N LYS A 63 1.15 10.30 39.43
CA LYS A 63 1.48 9.27 40.42
C LYS A 63 2.98 9.00 40.49
N HIS A 64 3.67 8.90 39.35
CA HIS A 64 5.10 8.56 39.34
C HIS A 64 5.98 9.77 39.62
N GLN A 65 5.57 11.00 39.26
CA GLN A 65 6.28 12.28 39.46
C GLN A 65 7.65 12.42 38.77
N SER A 66 8.43 11.36 38.67
CA SER A 66 9.79 11.31 38.12
C SER A 66 10.04 9.97 37.44
N ILE A 67 10.99 9.95 36.49
CA ILE A 67 11.44 8.73 35.82
C ILE A 67 12.05 7.71 36.78
N VAL A 68 12.58 8.15 37.93
CA VAL A 68 13.18 7.28 38.96
C VAL A 68 12.16 6.28 39.51
N ASN A 69 10.87 6.65 39.49
CA ASN A 69 9.79 5.81 40.00
C ASN A 69 9.19 4.91 38.91
N LEU A 70 9.56 5.09 37.64
CA LEU A 70 9.07 4.27 36.55
C LEU A 70 9.84 2.95 36.50
N LYS A 71 9.11 1.84 36.39
CA LYS A 71 9.72 0.55 36.06
C LYS A 71 10.06 0.53 34.57
N SER A 72 11.27 0.93 34.21
CA SER A 72 11.79 0.88 32.84
C SER A 72 12.36 -0.51 32.50
N LEU A 73 12.20 -0.90 31.25
CA LEU A 73 12.92 -2.03 30.66
C LEU A 73 14.23 -1.50 30.07
N ASN A 74 15.36 -2.15 30.38
CA ASN A 74 16.60 -1.90 29.63
C ASN A 74 16.50 -2.61 28.27
N VAL A 75 16.77 -1.87 27.20
CA VAL A 75 16.63 -2.31 25.82
C VAL A 75 17.99 -2.31 25.14
N LEU A 76 18.37 -3.45 24.60
CA LEU A 76 19.53 -3.57 23.71
C LEU A 76 19.05 -3.50 22.26
N PRO A 77 19.47 -2.50 21.47
CA PRO A 77 19.16 -2.47 20.05
C PRO A 77 19.63 -3.74 19.34
N ASP A 78 18.83 -4.24 18.39
CA ASP A 78 19.26 -5.35 17.53
C ASP A 78 20.23 -4.87 16.43
N LYS A 79 20.68 -5.78 15.58
CA LYS A 79 21.56 -5.44 14.43
C LYS A 79 20.94 -4.49 13.40
N ASN A 80 19.61 -4.31 13.43
CA ASN A 80 18.89 -3.35 12.60
C ASN A 80 18.72 -1.99 13.31
N ASN A 81 19.28 -1.84 14.51
CA ASN A 81 19.10 -0.71 15.43
C ASN A 81 17.64 -0.56 15.92
N ASP A 82 16.87 -1.65 15.91
CA ASP A 82 15.50 -1.66 16.40
C ASP A 82 15.48 -1.77 17.94
N TRP A 83 14.83 -0.82 18.62
CA TRP A 83 14.65 -0.85 20.09
C TRP A 83 13.48 -1.74 20.50
N ILE A 84 12.36 -1.59 19.81
CA ILE A 84 11.12 -2.33 20.08
C ILE A 84 10.66 -3.05 18.81
N ASN A 85 9.86 -4.10 18.99
CA ASN A 85 9.37 -4.94 17.90
C ASN A 85 10.55 -5.43 17.03
N GLN A 86 11.57 -5.99 17.68
CA GLN A 86 12.76 -6.53 17.02
C GLN A 86 12.37 -7.70 16.12
N ARG A 87 13.21 -7.93 15.10
CA ARG A 87 13.01 -8.95 14.07
C ARG A 87 13.44 -10.33 14.56
N ASP A 88 12.80 -11.38 14.06
CA ASP A 88 13.25 -12.75 14.36
C ASP A 88 14.48 -13.09 13.49
N ILE A 89 15.61 -13.41 14.14
CA ILE A 89 16.84 -13.76 13.43
C ILE A 89 16.67 -14.99 12.52
N ASN A 90 15.75 -15.90 12.86
CA ASN A 90 15.45 -17.08 12.05
C ASN A 90 14.66 -16.74 10.78
N TYR A 91 13.97 -15.60 10.75
CA TYR A 91 13.21 -15.16 9.58
C TYR A 91 14.12 -14.91 8.38
N GLU A 92 15.35 -14.49 8.63
CA GLU A 92 16.35 -14.24 7.59
C GLU A 92 16.79 -15.50 6.85
N ASN A 93 16.63 -16.68 7.46
CA ASN A 93 16.92 -17.96 6.83
C ASN A 93 15.90 -18.32 5.73
N TYR A 94 14.76 -17.61 5.67
CA TYR A 94 13.74 -17.81 4.63
C TYR A 94 14.08 -17.03 3.36
N LEU A 95 13.52 -17.49 2.25
CA LEU A 95 13.79 -16.92 0.93
C LEU A 95 13.03 -15.59 0.77
N PRO A 96 13.71 -14.49 0.43
CA PRO A 96 13.03 -13.22 0.24
C PRO A 96 12.09 -13.28 -0.96
N MET A 97 10.86 -12.75 -0.81
CA MET A 97 10.00 -12.51 -1.97
C MET A 97 10.71 -11.63 -2.99
N TYR A 98 11.44 -10.61 -2.53
CA TYR A 98 12.27 -9.76 -3.37
C TYR A 98 13.36 -9.07 -2.53
N ASP A 99 14.59 -9.11 -3.01
CA ASP A 99 15.73 -8.35 -2.52
C ASP A 99 16.48 -7.74 -3.70
N SER A 100 16.47 -6.40 -3.80
CA SER A 100 17.16 -5.70 -4.88
C SER A 100 18.68 -5.86 -4.85
N LYS A 101 19.26 -6.25 -3.70
CA LYS A 101 20.69 -6.50 -3.55
C LYS A 101 21.07 -7.95 -3.86
N ASP A 102 20.10 -8.85 -3.85
CA ASP A 102 20.30 -10.28 -4.08
C ASP A 102 19.11 -10.87 -4.87
N ILE A 103 19.00 -10.43 -6.12
CA ILE A 103 17.90 -10.80 -7.02
C ILE A 103 17.97 -12.30 -7.37
N GLU A 104 19.17 -12.89 -7.43
CA GLU A 104 19.36 -14.30 -7.82
C GLU A 104 18.81 -15.27 -6.77
N ASN A 105 18.89 -14.90 -5.48
CA ASN A 105 18.32 -15.68 -4.37
C ASN A 105 16.89 -15.25 -3.99
N SER A 106 16.31 -14.29 -4.73
CA SER A 106 14.92 -13.86 -4.54
C SER A 106 13.93 -14.77 -5.27
N ILE A 107 12.71 -14.86 -4.72
CA ILE A 107 11.61 -15.60 -5.36
C ILE A 107 11.09 -14.86 -6.59
N TYR A 108 10.79 -13.57 -6.43
CA TYR A 108 10.48 -12.68 -7.53
C TYR A 108 11.72 -11.91 -7.96
N LEU A 109 11.87 -11.78 -9.28
CA LEU A 109 12.94 -11.03 -9.92
C LEU A 109 12.66 -9.53 -9.93
N ASP A 110 11.42 -9.14 -9.64
CA ASP A 110 10.96 -7.77 -9.74
C ASP A 110 9.72 -7.49 -8.90
N GLN A 111 9.58 -6.24 -8.45
CA GLN A 111 8.42 -5.73 -7.71
C GLN A 111 7.86 -4.48 -8.38
N PHE A 112 6.54 -4.31 -8.34
CA PHE A 112 5.85 -3.24 -9.02
C PHE A 112 5.16 -2.30 -8.03
N ASN A 113 5.14 -1.01 -8.35
CA ASN A 113 4.24 -0.07 -7.67
C ASN A 113 2.89 -0.08 -8.36
N GLY A 114 1.80 0.06 -7.62
CA GLY A 114 0.51 0.38 -8.23
C GLY A 114 0.54 1.74 -8.94
N VAL A 115 -0.43 1.96 -9.81
CA VAL A 115 -0.60 3.21 -10.56
C VAL A 115 -0.99 4.35 -9.62
N ASN A 116 -0.43 5.55 -9.81
CA ASN A 116 -0.82 6.75 -9.07
C ASN A 116 -1.09 7.93 -10.02
N SER A 117 -2.32 8.42 -10.02
CA SER A 117 -2.68 9.61 -10.79
C SER A 117 -2.28 10.91 -10.08
N ALA A 118 -2.33 10.91 -8.73
CA ALA A 118 -2.34 12.09 -7.88
C ALA A 118 -3.45 13.13 -8.20
N ARG A 119 -4.51 12.68 -8.89
CA ARG A 119 -5.68 13.48 -9.31
C ARG A 119 -6.91 12.59 -9.54
N ASP A 120 -7.18 11.68 -8.60
CA ASP A 120 -8.17 10.61 -8.77
C ASP A 120 -9.57 11.14 -9.16
N ASN A 121 -9.98 12.31 -8.68
CA ASN A 121 -11.28 12.94 -9.02
C ASN A 121 -11.43 13.27 -10.52
N TRP A 122 -10.31 13.49 -11.21
CA TRP A 122 -10.30 13.88 -12.61
C TRP A 122 -10.21 12.70 -13.55
N VAL A 123 -9.40 11.70 -13.20
CA VAL A 123 -9.04 10.63 -14.14
C VAL A 123 -9.64 9.27 -13.77
N THR A 124 -10.31 9.16 -12.62
CA THR A 124 -10.95 7.93 -12.16
C THR A 124 -12.43 8.12 -11.86
N ASN A 125 -13.25 7.10 -12.13
CA ASN A 125 -14.66 7.11 -11.77
C ASN A 125 -15.25 5.69 -11.79
N PHE A 126 -16.42 5.49 -11.17
CA PHE A 126 -17.18 4.25 -11.34
C PHE A 126 -17.79 4.13 -12.74
N SER A 127 -18.11 5.27 -13.38
CA SER A 127 -18.54 5.33 -14.78
C SER A 127 -17.34 5.59 -15.70
N ASN A 128 -17.15 4.75 -16.71
CA ASN A 128 -16.09 4.98 -17.71
C ASN A 128 -16.29 6.33 -18.45
N GLU A 129 -17.52 6.66 -18.82
CA GLU A 129 -17.88 7.89 -19.49
C GLU A 129 -17.51 9.11 -18.64
N LYS A 130 -17.87 9.12 -17.36
CA LYS A 130 -17.51 10.22 -16.45
C LYS A 130 -16.00 10.36 -16.27
N ALA A 131 -15.27 9.25 -16.15
CA ALA A 131 -13.81 9.29 -16.08
C ALA A 131 -13.21 9.90 -17.35
N LEU A 132 -13.73 9.55 -18.53
CA LEU A 132 -13.25 10.07 -19.80
C LEU A 132 -13.59 11.55 -20.01
N VAL A 133 -14.83 11.96 -19.70
CA VAL A 133 -15.27 13.36 -19.79
C VAL A 133 -14.42 14.24 -18.88
N ASN A 134 -14.24 13.85 -17.62
CA ASN A 134 -13.43 14.61 -16.68
C ASN A 134 -11.95 14.68 -17.11
N ALA A 135 -11.38 13.59 -17.62
CA ALA A 135 -10.00 13.58 -18.11
C ALA A 135 -9.81 14.48 -19.34
N LYS A 136 -10.78 14.52 -20.26
CA LYS A 136 -10.77 15.46 -21.39
C LYS A 136 -10.84 16.90 -20.92
N LEU A 137 -11.76 17.22 -20.01
CA LEU A 137 -11.86 18.55 -19.41
C LEU A 137 -10.54 18.99 -18.75
N LEU A 138 -9.86 18.08 -18.04
CA LEU A 138 -8.55 18.37 -17.46
C LEU A 138 -7.51 18.74 -18.53
N VAL A 139 -7.49 18.03 -19.65
CA VAL A 139 -6.57 18.31 -20.77
C VAL A 139 -6.92 19.63 -21.45
N ASP A 140 -8.20 19.91 -21.65
CA ASP A 140 -8.68 21.16 -22.25
C ASP A 140 -8.32 22.35 -21.37
N ASN A 141 -8.54 22.24 -20.05
CA ASN A 141 -8.14 23.25 -19.08
C ASN A 141 -6.62 23.45 -19.06
N TYR A 142 -5.83 22.38 -19.07
CA TYR A 142 -4.37 22.48 -19.17
C TYR A 142 -3.93 23.23 -20.45
N ASN A 143 -4.50 22.86 -21.60
CA ASN A 143 -4.13 23.45 -22.89
C ASN A 143 -4.56 24.93 -22.95
N SER A 144 -5.72 25.27 -22.40
CA SER A 144 -6.17 26.67 -22.29
C SER A 144 -5.21 27.53 -21.47
N GLU A 145 -4.56 26.97 -20.44
CA GLU A 145 -3.55 27.68 -19.65
C GLU A 145 -2.23 27.85 -20.40
N ILE A 146 -1.86 26.89 -21.27
CA ILE A 146 -0.71 27.03 -22.17
C ILE A 146 -0.96 28.19 -23.13
N ASP A 147 -2.14 28.23 -23.75
CA ASP A 147 -2.50 29.26 -24.72
C ASP A 147 -2.62 30.64 -24.05
N ARG A 148 -3.26 30.71 -22.87
CA ARG A 148 -3.41 31.96 -22.11
C ARG A 148 -2.07 32.57 -21.69
N LEU A 149 -1.08 31.73 -21.39
CA LEU A 149 0.23 32.15 -20.88
C LEU A 149 1.35 31.99 -21.91
N ILE A 150 1.01 31.95 -23.21
CA ILE A 150 1.97 31.68 -24.29
C ILE A 150 3.10 32.72 -24.34
N ASP A 151 2.78 33.99 -24.09
CA ASP A 151 3.70 35.13 -24.15
C ASP A 151 4.65 35.22 -22.94
N ILE A 152 4.38 34.46 -21.86
CA ILE A 152 5.21 34.45 -20.65
C ILE A 152 6.40 33.51 -20.86
N LEU A 153 7.52 34.05 -21.33
CA LEU A 153 8.70 33.25 -21.72
C LEU A 153 9.41 32.59 -20.53
N ASP A 154 9.43 33.21 -19.34
CA ASP A 154 10.03 32.59 -18.15
C ASP A 154 9.13 31.48 -17.60
N SER A 155 9.67 30.26 -17.57
CA SER A 155 8.93 29.08 -17.13
C SER A 155 8.47 29.15 -15.66
N ARG A 156 9.23 29.82 -14.77
CA ARG A 156 8.87 29.92 -13.35
C ARG A 156 7.74 30.92 -13.16
N GLU A 157 7.81 32.06 -13.84
CA GLU A 157 6.73 33.03 -13.90
C GLU A 157 5.45 32.40 -14.45
N ARG A 158 5.55 31.68 -15.57
CA ARG A 158 4.41 30.99 -16.19
C ARG A 158 3.73 30.02 -15.22
N ILE A 159 4.51 29.20 -14.51
CA ILE A 159 3.98 28.26 -13.49
C ILE A 159 3.29 29.00 -12.34
N ASN A 160 3.81 30.16 -11.92
CA ASN A 160 3.21 30.92 -10.82
C ASN A 160 1.86 31.55 -11.18
N LEU A 161 1.64 31.80 -12.47
CA LEU A 161 0.43 32.43 -13.00
C LEU A 161 -0.70 31.46 -13.36
N VAL A 162 -0.49 30.15 -13.22
CA VAL A 162 -1.53 29.16 -13.55
C VAL A 162 -2.73 29.27 -12.61
N ASN A 163 -3.91 28.92 -13.12
CA ASN A 163 -5.09 28.74 -12.29
C ASN A 163 -4.88 27.56 -11.31
N LYS A 164 -4.95 27.83 -10.01
CA LYS A 164 -4.73 26.86 -8.93
C LYS A 164 -6.01 26.28 -8.33
N ASP A 165 -7.18 26.63 -8.87
CA ASP A 165 -8.45 26.07 -8.44
C ASP A 165 -8.50 24.56 -8.75
N GLU A 166 -8.70 23.74 -7.72
CA GLU A 166 -8.75 22.27 -7.86
C GLU A 166 -9.95 21.77 -8.69
N THR A 167 -11.00 22.59 -8.82
CA THR A 167 -12.15 22.34 -9.69
C THR A 167 -11.86 22.68 -11.14
N PHE A 168 -10.81 23.44 -11.41
CA PHE A 168 -10.32 23.71 -12.76
C PHE A 168 -9.24 22.71 -13.16
N ILE A 169 -8.21 22.52 -12.34
CA ILE A 169 -7.16 21.53 -12.61
C ILE A 169 -6.42 21.12 -11.34
N SER A 170 -6.14 19.83 -11.19
CA SER A 170 -5.31 19.30 -10.10
C SER A 170 -3.84 19.24 -10.55
N TRP A 171 -3.08 20.29 -10.26
CA TRP A 171 -1.64 20.34 -10.53
C TRP A 171 -0.84 19.35 -9.69
N THR A 172 0.15 18.72 -10.31
CA THR A 172 1.14 17.86 -9.65
C THR A 172 2.51 18.24 -10.16
N ARG A 173 3.58 17.84 -9.46
CA ARG A 173 4.95 18.09 -9.91
C ARG A 173 5.17 17.63 -11.36
N GLY A 174 4.75 16.42 -11.72
CA GLY A 174 4.89 15.89 -13.07
C GLY A 174 4.10 16.69 -14.12
N LEU A 175 2.89 17.14 -13.80
CA LEU A 175 2.09 17.94 -14.74
C LEU A 175 2.64 19.36 -14.88
N THR A 176 3.05 20.00 -13.79
CA THR A 176 3.70 21.32 -13.79
C THR A 176 5.01 21.30 -14.57
N GLN A 177 5.78 20.22 -14.51
CA GLN A 177 7.01 20.07 -15.31
C GLN A 177 6.72 19.90 -16.81
N LYS A 178 5.58 19.32 -17.19
CA LYS A 178 5.15 19.29 -18.60
C LYS A 178 4.72 20.69 -19.03
N PHE A 179 3.95 21.37 -18.19
CA PHE A 179 3.48 22.73 -18.41
C PHE A 179 4.63 23.72 -18.62
N SER A 180 5.71 23.58 -17.82
CA SER A 180 6.90 24.43 -17.91
C SER A 180 7.58 24.40 -19.27
N LYS A 181 7.30 23.38 -20.11
CA LYS A 181 7.85 23.24 -21.46
C LYS A 181 7.03 24.00 -22.50
N GLY A 182 5.92 24.62 -22.12
CA GLY A 182 5.05 25.39 -23.02
C GLY A 182 4.41 24.54 -24.11
N LYS A 183 4.15 23.26 -23.84
CA LYS A 183 3.58 22.31 -24.81
C LYS A 183 2.21 21.84 -24.37
N ASN A 184 1.28 21.88 -25.31
CA ASN A 184 -0.02 21.24 -25.20
C ASN A 184 0.13 19.71 -25.06
N ILE A 185 -0.83 19.11 -24.37
CA ILE A 185 -0.92 17.66 -24.20
C ILE A 185 -2.21 17.14 -24.81
N SER A 186 -2.22 15.85 -25.13
CA SER A 186 -3.40 15.10 -25.53
C SER A 186 -3.46 13.80 -24.74
N ILE A 187 -4.62 13.15 -24.74
CA ILE A 187 -4.83 11.84 -24.15
C ILE A 187 -5.39 10.90 -25.20
N ASN A 188 -5.04 9.62 -25.11
CA ASN A 188 -5.70 8.59 -25.90
C ASN A 188 -6.98 8.09 -25.16
N PRO A 189 -8.19 8.34 -25.69
CA PRO A 189 -9.45 7.87 -25.09
C PRO A 189 -9.53 6.35 -24.95
N GLU A 190 -8.83 5.58 -25.80
CA GLU A 190 -8.81 4.12 -25.77
C GLU A 190 -8.03 3.58 -24.56
N ARG A 191 -7.26 4.42 -23.86
CA ARG A 191 -6.52 4.04 -22.65
C ARG A 191 -7.39 4.08 -21.40
N ILE A 192 -8.71 4.04 -21.53
CA ILE A 192 -9.61 3.85 -20.40
C ILE A 192 -9.67 2.38 -19.98
N VAL A 193 -9.23 2.08 -18.77
CA VAL A 193 -9.10 0.70 -18.29
C VAL A 193 -9.74 0.52 -16.92
N LYS A 194 -10.20 -0.70 -16.64
CA LYS A 194 -10.57 -1.08 -15.27
C LYS A 194 -9.30 -1.24 -14.44
N PHE A 195 -9.36 -0.78 -13.20
CA PHE A 195 -8.27 -0.91 -12.25
C PHE A 195 -8.83 -1.20 -10.85
N MET A 196 -8.03 -1.87 -10.04
CA MET A 196 -8.34 -2.15 -8.65
C MET A 196 -8.03 -0.90 -7.82
N HIS A 197 -9.07 -0.12 -7.53
CA HIS A 197 -8.93 1.15 -6.80
C HIS A 197 -8.62 0.89 -5.32
N ARG A 198 -9.40 0.04 -4.67
CA ARG A 198 -9.29 -0.37 -3.26
C ARG A 198 -9.69 -1.85 -3.15
N PRO A 199 -9.48 -2.51 -1.99
CA PRO A 199 -9.91 -3.90 -1.79
C PRO A 199 -11.38 -4.05 -2.19
N PHE A 200 -11.65 -5.02 -3.06
CA PHE A 200 -12.98 -5.34 -3.56
C PHE A 200 -13.72 -4.17 -4.26
N THR A 201 -12.98 -3.17 -4.77
CA THR A 201 -13.55 -1.99 -5.42
C THR A 201 -12.84 -1.71 -6.74
N LYS A 202 -13.49 -2.12 -7.84
CA LYS A 202 -13.08 -1.78 -9.21
C LYS A 202 -13.62 -0.40 -9.61
N LYS A 203 -12.80 0.37 -10.32
CA LYS A 203 -13.18 1.62 -10.99
C LYS A 203 -12.58 1.66 -12.39
N TRP A 204 -12.91 2.69 -13.16
CA TRP A 204 -12.26 3.03 -14.42
C TRP A 204 -11.23 4.14 -14.21
N ILE A 205 -10.12 4.07 -14.94
CA ILE A 205 -9.07 5.09 -14.98
C ILE A 205 -8.68 5.38 -16.44
N VAL A 206 -8.48 6.66 -16.76
CA VAL A 206 -7.84 7.06 -18.03
C VAL A 206 -6.32 6.95 -17.87
N TYR A 207 -5.75 5.85 -18.38
CA TYR A 207 -4.38 5.43 -18.12
C TYR A 207 -3.40 5.91 -19.20
N ASP A 208 -3.23 7.24 -19.25
CA ASP A 208 -2.35 7.92 -20.21
C ASP A 208 -1.17 8.62 -19.51
N LYS A 209 0.06 8.42 -20.00
CA LYS A 209 1.28 9.00 -19.40
C LYS A 209 1.25 10.53 -19.32
N ASN A 210 0.47 11.21 -20.14
CA ASN A 210 0.39 12.66 -20.15
C ASN A 210 -0.33 13.21 -18.90
N ILE A 211 -1.29 12.47 -18.34
CA ILE A 211 -2.09 12.91 -17.19
C ILE A 211 -1.84 12.11 -15.90
N MET A 212 -0.91 11.16 -15.93
CA MET A 212 -0.54 10.36 -14.77
C MET A 212 0.73 10.90 -14.10
N GLU A 213 0.74 10.96 -12.77
CA GLU A 213 1.94 11.34 -12.00
C GLU A 213 2.95 10.19 -11.98
N MET A 214 2.49 8.98 -11.65
CA MET A 214 3.29 7.76 -11.71
C MET A 214 2.49 6.69 -12.46
N PRO A 215 2.69 6.56 -13.79
CA PRO A 215 2.07 5.52 -14.58
C PRO A 215 2.40 4.11 -14.08
N SER A 216 3.52 3.91 -13.39
CA SER A 216 4.07 2.58 -13.07
C SER A 216 4.57 1.82 -14.30
N ARG A 217 5.38 0.80 -14.03
CA ARG A 217 5.91 -0.14 -15.03
C ARG A 217 4.86 -1.12 -15.55
N TYR A 218 3.70 -1.21 -14.87
CA TYR A 218 2.51 -1.88 -15.41
C TYR A 218 2.08 -1.34 -16.77
N TYR A 219 2.41 -0.08 -17.12
CA TYR A 219 1.94 0.55 -18.35
C TYR A 219 2.24 -0.26 -19.62
N ASN A 220 3.36 -0.99 -19.62
CA ASN A 220 3.83 -1.77 -20.76
C ASN A 220 3.40 -3.25 -20.70
N ILE A 221 2.84 -3.71 -19.58
CA ILE A 221 2.59 -5.15 -19.32
C ILE A 221 1.20 -5.43 -18.76
N MET A 222 0.32 -4.43 -18.59
CA MET A 222 -0.94 -4.55 -17.85
C MET A 222 -1.88 -5.66 -18.35
N GLU A 223 -1.82 -5.99 -19.63
CA GLU A 223 -2.63 -7.05 -20.25
C GLU A 223 -2.03 -8.45 -20.03
N ASN A 224 -0.81 -8.52 -19.51
CA ASN A 224 0.03 -9.72 -19.51
C ASN A 224 0.72 -9.94 -18.15
N THR A 225 0.18 -9.41 -17.05
CA THR A 225 0.79 -9.58 -15.71
C THR A 225 0.60 -10.98 -15.13
N GLY A 226 -0.41 -11.71 -15.61
CA GLY A 226 -0.97 -12.84 -14.88
C GLY A 226 -1.58 -12.36 -13.56
N GLN A 227 -1.52 -13.21 -12.54
CA GLN A 227 -1.98 -12.87 -11.19
C GLN A 227 -0.95 -11.98 -10.50
N VAL A 228 -1.42 -11.01 -9.72
CA VAL A 228 -0.59 -10.08 -8.96
C VAL A 228 -0.89 -10.23 -7.48
N ILE A 229 0.06 -10.75 -6.71
CA ILE A 229 0.00 -10.64 -5.25
C ILE A 229 0.37 -9.21 -4.90
N TYR A 230 -0.57 -8.44 -4.37
CA TYR A 230 -0.31 -7.11 -3.84
C TYR A 230 -0.22 -7.18 -2.32
N ILE A 231 0.84 -6.63 -1.73
CA ILE A 231 1.03 -6.59 -0.27
C ILE A 231 1.06 -5.15 0.21
N GLN A 232 0.82 -4.95 1.50
CA GLN A 232 0.93 -3.63 2.12
C GLN A 232 2.35 -3.03 2.06
N GLY A 233 2.44 -1.70 2.13
CA GLY A 233 3.73 -1.01 2.17
C GLY A 233 4.50 -1.28 3.46
N GLN A 234 5.83 -1.22 3.38
CA GLN A 234 6.70 -1.28 4.56
C GLN A 234 6.46 -0.05 5.45
N GLY A 235 6.54 -0.25 6.76
CA GLY A 235 6.25 0.76 7.79
C GLY A 235 4.75 1.02 8.01
N MET A 236 3.86 0.26 7.36
CA MET A 236 2.43 0.41 7.56
C MET A 236 2.04 0.00 8.99
N ASN A 237 1.32 0.91 9.66
CA ASN A 237 0.84 0.69 11.02
C ASN A 237 -0.36 -0.28 11.10
N LYS A 238 -0.67 -1.08 10.08
CA LYS A 238 -1.79 -2.03 10.08
C LYS A 238 -1.26 -3.47 10.13
N GLU A 239 -2.11 -4.38 10.59
CA GLU A 239 -1.85 -5.82 10.48
C GLU A 239 -1.55 -6.17 9.02
N PHE A 240 -0.55 -7.03 8.82
CA PHE A 240 -0.12 -7.40 7.48
C PHE A 240 -1.27 -8.05 6.71
N SER A 241 -1.44 -7.61 5.47
CA SER A 241 -2.41 -8.17 4.54
C SER A 241 -1.85 -8.23 3.13
N ALA A 242 -2.29 -9.23 2.38
CA ALA A 242 -2.06 -9.38 0.96
C ALA A 242 -3.40 -9.58 0.24
N MET A 243 -3.49 -9.15 -1.02
CA MET A 243 -4.65 -9.39 -1.87
C MET A 243 -4.21 -9.67 -3.30
N ILE A 244 -4.81 -10.67 -3.93
CA ILE A 244 -4.59 -10.99 -5.33
C ILE A 244 -5.44 -10.08 -6.24
N THR A 245 -4.91 -9.72 -7.41
CA THR A 245 -5.64 -9.05 -8.49
C THR A 245 -5.12 -9.50 -9.84
N ASP A 246 -5.98 -9.51 -10.84
CA ASP A 246 -5.68 -9.78 -12.25
C ASP A 246 -5.77 -8.50 -13.13
N ILE A 247 -6.13 -7.38 -12.52
CA ILE A 247 -6.18 -6.05 -13.17
C ILE A 247 -5.20 -5.07 -12.53
N LEU A 248 -4.96 -3.95 -13.22
CA LEU A 248 -4.07 -2.86 -12.80
C LEU A 248 -4.32 -2.44 -11.34
N PRO A 249 -3.36 -2.57 -10.41
CA PRO A 249 -3.54 -2.13 -9.03
C PRO A 249 -3.28 -0.63 -8.87
N ASN A 250 -4.08 0.05 -8.07
CA ASN A 250 -3.78 1.40 -7.58
C ASN A 250 -2.63 1.36 -6.56
N PHE A 251 -1.84 2.43 -6.48
CA PHE A 251 -0.76 2.55 -5.49
C PHE A 251 -1.26 2.43 -4.04
N GLN A 252 -2.48 2.91 -3.78
CA GLN A 252 -3.18 2.82 -2.49
C GLN A 252 -4.11 1.61 -2.41
N PHE A 253 -3.98 0.61 -3.29
CA PHE A 253 -4.79 -0.61 -3.24
C PHE A 253 -4.69 -1.29 -1.87
N ILE A 254 -3.47 -1.51 -1.38
CA ILE A 254 -3.20 -1.92 0.00
C ILE A 254 -2.12 -0.98 0.57
N GLY A 255 -2.45 0.28 0.85
CA GLY A 255 -1.59 1.24 1.58
C GLY A 255 -0.11 1.31 1.15
N ASN A 256 0.22 2.14 0.15
CA ASN A 256 1.58 2.31 -0.40
C ASN A 256 2.28 0.99 -0.80
N GLY A 257 1.50 -0.05 -1.07
CA GLY A 257 1.96 -1.42 -1.24
C GLY A 257 2.75 -1.69 -2.51
N LYS A 258 3.18 -2.94 -2.66
CA LYS A 258 3.89 -3.46 -3.84
C LYS A 258 3.16 -4.65 -4.43
N GLY A 259 3.20 -4.76 -5.76
CA GLY A 259 2.67 -5.87 -6.53
C GLY A 259 3.77 -6.80 -7.02
N PHE A 260 3.50 -8.10 -6.94
CA PHE A 260 4.32 -9.18 -7.45
C PHE A 260 3.53 -9.91 -8.53
N ALA A 261 3.66 -9.41 -9.76
CA ALA A 261 3.02 -10.02 -10.93
C ALA A 261 3.70 -11.35 -11.27
N THR A 262 2.94 -12.33 -11.76
CA THR A 262 3.48 -13.59 -12.30
C THR A 262 4.49 -13.33 -13.41
N TYR A 263 4.22 -12.35 -14.27
CA TYR A 263 5.08 -11.97 -15.39
C TYR A 263 5.52 -10.51 -15.27
N LYS A 264 6.79 -10.23 -15.58
CA LYS A 264 7.40 -8.89 -15.50
C LYS A 264 7.53 -8.19 -16.85
N GLY A 265 7.20 -8.87 -17.94
CA GLY A 265 7.46 -8.41 -19.28
C GLY A 265 6.99 -9.38 -20.34
N LYS A 266 7.22 -9.00 -21.59
CA LYS A 266 7.08 -9.83 -22.77
C LYS A 266 8.32 -9.62 -23.63
N ASP A 267 8.93 -10.70 -24.08
CA ASP A 267 9.98 -10.65 -25.11
C ASP A 267 9.36 -10.91 -26.50
N SER A 268 10.19 -11.08 -27.53
CA SER A 268 9.71 -11.30 -28.90
C SER A 268 8.88 -12.59 -29.06
N LEU A 269 8.98 -13.55 -28.14
CA LEU A 269 8.41 -14.88 -28.28
C LEU A 269 7.38 -15.20 -27.18
N ARG A 270 7.56 -14.72 -25.94
CA ARG A 270 6.84 -15.23 -24.76
C ARG A 270 6.70 -14.16 -23.67
N LEU A 271 5.85 -14.44 -22.69
CA LEU A 271 5.84 -13.72 -21.42
C LEU A 271 7.14 -14.03 -20.65
N VAL A 272 7.70 -13.01 -20.02
CA VAL A 272 8.88 -13.13 -19.19
C VAL A 272 8.44 -13.35 -17.75
N ASP A 273 8.70 -14.54 -17.24
CA ASP A 273 8.43 -14.89 -15.84
C ASP A 273 9.09 -13.90 -14.88
N ASN A 274 8.33 -13.53 -13.86
CA ASN A 274 8.84 -12.77 -12.74
C ASN A 274 9.32 -13.70 -11.59
N ILE A 275 8.98 -14.99 -11.63
CA ILE A 275 9.39 -15.96 -10.62
C ILE A 275 10.71 -16.61 -11.06
N SER A 276 11.69 -16.64 -10.16
CA SER A 276 13.03 -17.14 -10.45
C SER A 276 13.02 -18.64 -10.76
N ASN A 277 13.81 -19.02 -11.76
CA ASN A 277 13.98 -20.44 -12.12
C ASN A 277 14.66 -21.24 -11.00
N SER A 278 15.51 -20.60 -10.19
CA SER A 278 16.12 -21.20 -9.00
C SER A 278 15.05 -21.63 -8.00
N PHE A 279 14.08 -20.75 -7.71
CA PHE A 279 13.00 -21.08 -6.79
C PHE A 279 12.06 -22.15 -7.34
N LYS A 280 11.66 -22.06 -8.61
CA LYS A 280 10.85 -23.11 -9.28
C LYS A 280 11.46 -24.50 -9.14
N LYS A 281 12.75 -24.62 -9.44
CA LYS A 281 13.49 -25.88 -9.30
C LYS A 281 13.57 -26.34 -7.84
N LYS A 282 13.74 -25.41 -6.90
CA LYS A 282 13.90 -25.72 -5.48
C LYS A 282 12.64 -26.30 -4.84
N ILE A 283 11.46 -25.81 -5.24
CA ILE A 283 10.17 -26.28 -4.71
C ILE A 283 9.44 -27.25 -5.67
N ASN A 284 9.97 -27.43 -6.88
CA ASN A 284 9.39 -28.26 -7.95
C ASN A 284 7.94 -27.88 -8.29
N LEU A 285 7.68 -26.57 -8.43
CA LEU A 285 6.38 -26.01 -8.83
C LEU A 285 6.54 -25.08 -10.03
N ASN A 286 5.47 -24.92 -10.81
CA ASN A 286 5.40 -23.93 -11.87
C ASN A 286 5.09 -22.51 -11.32
N SER A 287 5.14 -21.48 -12.18
CA SER A 287 4.91 -20.09 -11.77
C SER A 287 3.57 -19.87 -11.07
N GLU A 288 2.49 -20.48 -11.58
CA GLU A 288 1.13 -20.29 -11.07
C GLU A 288 0.97 -20.97 -9.70
N GLU A 289 1.47 -22.19 -9.56
CA GLU A 289 1.49 -22.91 -8.28
C GLU A 289 2.29 -22.17 -7.21
N ILE A 290 3.38 -21.50 -7.58
CA ILE A 290 4.15 -20.66 -6.66
C ILE A 290 3.35 -19.45 -6.19
N VAL A 291 2.55 -18.83 -7.06
CA VAL A 291 1.63 -17.75 -6.64
C VAL A 291 0.68 -18.28 -5.58
N TYR A 292 0.06 -19.44 -5.80
CA TYR A 292 -0.85 -20.07 -4.82
C TYR A 292 -0.15 -20.38 -3.50
N TYR A 293 1.01 -21.02 -3.56
CA TYR A 293 1.81 -21.36 -2.37
C TYR A 293 2.14 -20.13 -1.52
N ILE A 294 2.65 -19.07 -2.15
CA ILE A 294 2.98 -17.83 -1.46
C ILE A 294 1.71 -17.20 -0.87
N TYR A 295 0.63 -17.15 -1.67
CA TYR A 295 -0.61 -16.51 -1.25
C TYR A 295 -1.22 -17.20 -0.02
N ALA A 296 -1.19 -18.52 0.06
CA ALA A 296 -1.60 -19.28 1.25
C ALA A 296 -0.74 -18.95 2.48
N ILE A 297 0.59 -18.89 2.34
CA ILE A 297 1.50 -18.53 3.45
C ILE A 297 1.22 -17.13 3.96
N LEU A 298 0.99 -16.17 3.07
CA LEU A 298 0.67 -14.79 3.44
C LEU A 298 -0.68 -14.64 4.15
N HIS A 299 -1.55 -15.67 4.09
CA HIS A 299 -2.81 -15.76 4.83
C HIS A 299 -2.74 -16.68 6.06
N HIS A 300 -1.62 -17.37 6.27
CA HIS A 300 -1.46 -18.28 7.39
C HIS A 300 -1.29 -17.51 8.70
N LYS A 301 -2.31 -17.53 9.57
CA LYS A 301 -2.39 -16.73 10.81
C LYS A 301 -1.14 -16.84 11.69
N TYR A 302 -0.59 -18.05 11.86
CA TYR A 302 0.63 -18.22 12.65
C TYR A 302 1.83 -17.50 12.01
N TYR A 303 1.97 -17.54 10.68
CA TYR A 303 3.07 -16.87 9.98
C TYR A 303 2.93 -15.35 10.13
N VAL A 304 1.74 -14.82 9.87
CA VAL A 304 1.45 -13.38 9.98
C VAL A 304 1.68 -12.85 11.39
N ASN A 305 1.21 -13.59 12.41
CA ASN A 305 1.36 -13.17 13.81
C ASN A 305 2.80 -13.28 14.29
N LYS A 306 3.47 -14.41 14.01
CA LYS A 306 4.85 -14.66 14.45
C LYS A 306 5.83 -13.66 13.87
N TYR A 307 5.68 -13.35 12.57
CA TYR A 307 6.60 -12.47 11.85
C TYR A 307 6.03 -11.07 11.61
N SER A 308 5.09 -10.63 12.45
CA SER A 308 4.43 -9.32 12.31
C SER A 308 5.42 -8.15 12.31
N SER A 309 6.45 -8.19 13.19
CA SER A 309 7.55 -7.23 13.21
C SER A 309 8.31 -7.19 11.88
N ASP A 310 8.71 -8.35 11.37
CA ASP A 310 9.43 -8.50 10.10
C ASP A 310 8.62 -8.02 8.90
N LEU A 311 7.36 -8.48 8.80
CA LEU A 311 6.41 -8.12 7.75
C LEU A 311 6.08 -6.62 7.73
N SER A 312 6.22 -5.94 8.87
CA SER A 312 6.04 -4.49 8.95
C SER A 312 7.27 -3.71 8.46
N LYS A 313 8.46 -4.31 8.39
CA LYS A 313 9.73 -3.61 8.14
C LYS A 313 10.43 -3.99 6.84
N GLY A 314 9.98 -5.05 6.16
CA GLY A 314 10.64 -5.55 4.96
C GLY A 314 9.69 -6.29 4.03
N PHE A 315 10.22 -6.78 2.91
CA PHE A 315 9.49 -7.72 2.07
C PHE A 315 9.34 -9.07 2.79
N PRO A 316 8.21 -9.78 2.59
CA PRO A 316 8.04 -11.08 3.19
C PRO A 316 9.14 -12.05 2.74
N ARG A 317 9.59 -12.90 3.66
CA ARG A 317 10.44 -14.06 3.39
C ARG A 317 9.62 -15.33 3.55
N ILE A 318 9.66 -16.21 2.56
CA ILE A 318 8.80 -17.37 2.43
C ILE A 318 9.59 -18.62 2.84
N PRO A 319 9.15 -19.37 3.86
CA PRO A 319 9.73 -20.66 4.20
C PRO A 319 9.36 -21.71 3.14
N ILE A 320 10.16 -22.77 3.02
CA ILE A 320 9.76 -23.99 2.33
C ILE A 320 9.14 -24.92 3.38
N LEU A 321 7.84 -25.13 3.30
CA LEU A 321 7.07 -25.93 4.26
C LEU A 321 7.10 -27.41 3.89
N LYS A 322 6.77 -28.29 4.85
CA LYS A 322 6.71 -29.74 4.62
C LYS A 322 5.61 -30.12 3.63
N ASP A 323 4.44 -29.52 3.80
CA ASP A 323 3.27 -29.76 2.94
C ASP A 323 3.14 -28.66 1.89
N VAL A 324 4.01 -28.71 0.88
CA VAL A 324 3.99 -27.72 -0.21
C VAL A 324 2.66 -27.76 -0.96
N TYR A 325 2.18 -28.96 -1.33
CA TYR A 325 1.00 -29.11 -2.18
C TYR A 325 -0.31 -28.75 -1.45
N GLY A 326 -0.44 -29.05 -0.16
CA GLY A 326 -1.60 -28.59 0.62
C GLY A 326 -1.69 -27.06 0.69
N PHE A 327 -0.56 -26.36 0.80
CA PHE A 327 -0.53 -24.89 0.71
C PHE A 327 -0.84 -24.39 -0.70
N VAL A 328 -0.44 -25.10 -1.76
CA VAL A 328 -0.83 -24.77 -3.14
C VAL A 328 -2.34 -24.92 -3.33
N GLU A 329 -2.95 -25.99 -2.81
CA GLU A 329 -4.39 -26.24 -2.91
C GLU A 329 -5.21 -25.13 -2.24
N ILE A 330 -4.93 -24.83 -0.96
CA ILE A 330 -5.58 -23.73 -0.23
C ILE A 330 -5.32 -22.39 -0.93
N GLY A 331 -4.10 -22.19 -1.42
CA GLY A 331 -3.72 -20.99 -2.15
C GLY A 331 -4.54 -20.79 -3.43
N ARG A 332 -4.81 -21.87 -4.16
CA ARG A 332 -5.65 -21.86 -5.36
C ARG A 332 -7.08 -21.48 -5.01
N GLU A 333 -7.67 -22.13 -4.01
CA GLU A 333 -9.02 -21.81 -3.54
C GLU A 333 -9.16 -20.34 -3.12
N LEU A 334 -8.18 -19.82 -2.35
CA LEU A 334 -8.16 -18.42 -1.94
C LEU A 334 -8.01 -17.47 -3.12
N VAL A 335 -7.20 -17.80 -4.13
CA VAL A 335 -7.06 -16.95 -5.32
C VAL A 335 -8.35 -16.97 -6.14
N GLU A 336 -8.94 -18.15 -6.38
CA GLU A 336 -10.20 -18.28 -7.11
C GLU A 336 -11.32 -17.50 -6.42
N LEU A 337 -11.45 -17.61 -5.09
CA LEU A 337 -12.42 -16.87 -4.29
C LEU A 337 -12.22 -15.36 -4.42
N HIS A 338 -10.98 -14.88 -4.26
CA HIS A 338 -10.69 -13.45 -4.24
C HIS A 338 -10.71 -12.80 -5.63
N LEU A 339 -10.45 -13.53 -6.72
CA LEU A 339 -10.63 -13.02 -8.07
C LEU A 339 -12.12 -12.97 -8.45
N ASN A 340 -12.92 -13.90 -7.92
CA ASN A 340 -14.37 -14.00 -8.17
C ASN A 340 -15.24 -13.38 -7.06
N TYR A 341 -14.72 -12.42 -6.29
CA TYR A 341 -15.42 -11.83 -5.14
C TYR A 341 -16.78 -11.18 -5.48
N GLU A 342 -16.98 -10.76 -6.74
CA GLU A 342 -18.23 -10.14 -7.21
C GLU A 342 -19.36 -11.16 -7.44
N LYS A 343 -19.04 -12.44 -7.55
CA LYS A 343 -19.97 -13.53 -7.90
C LYS A 343 -19.82 -14.69 -6.94
N GLN A 344 -20.25 -14.48 -5.69
CA GLN A 344 -20.28 -15.51 -4.66
C GLN A 344 -21.72 -15.81 -4.27
N LEU A 345 -21.96 -17.04 -3.80
CA LEU A 345 -23.23 -17.40 -3.21
C LEU A 345 -23.44 -16.61 -1.92
N ASN A 346 -24.69 -16.22 -1.67
CA ASN A 346 -25.05 -15.66 -0.38
C ASN A 346 -24.78 -16.69 0.73
N TRP A 347 -24.35 -16.20 1.88
CA TRP A 347 -24.12 -17.06 3.03
C TRP A 347 -25.44 -17.59 3.60
N ASP A 348 -25.43 -18.83 4.07
CA ASP A 348 -26.60 -19.46 4.68
C ASP A 348 -27.09 -18.63 5.89
N GLY A 349 -28.38 -18.35 5.91
CA GLY A 349 -29.03 -17.55 6.95
C GLY A 349 -29.03 -16.04 6.72
N VAL A 350 -28.46 -15.54 5.61
CA VAL A 350 -28.62 -14.12 5.23
C VAL A 350 -29.99 -13.93 4.56
N GLU A 351 -30.87 -13.18 5.22
CA GLU A 351 -32.16 -12.77 4.66
C GLU A 351 -32.07 -11.37 4.04
N ILE A 352 -32.53 -11.23 2.79
CA ILE A 352 -32.62 -9.95 2.10
C ILE A 352 -34.07 -9.46 2.17
N ILE A 353 -34.30 -8.42 2.97
CA ILE A 353 -35.62 -7.81 3.14
C ILE A 353 -35.79 -6.68 2.14
N TYR A 354 -36.81 -6.78 1.29
CA TYR A 354 -37.18 -5.73 0.35
C TYR A 354 -38.30 -4.86 0.93
N ASN A 355 -38.10 -3.55 1.00
CA ASN A 355 -39.06 -2.60 1.60
C ASN A 355 -40.36 -2.42 0.78
N ASN A 356 -40.38 -2.85 -0.48
CA ASN A 356 -41.54 -2.77 -1.36
C ASN A 356 -41.45 -3.88 -2.43
N MET A 357 -42.53 -4.08 -3.20
CA MET A 357 -42.55 -5.07 -4.29
C MET A 357 -41.63 -4.72 -5.47
N ASN A 358 -41.24 -3.44 -5.60
CA ASN A 358 -40.37 -2.93 -6.66
C ASN A 358 -39.15 -2.21 -6.03
N PRO A 359 -38.18 -2.98 -5.50
CA PRO A 359 -37.06 -2.43 -4.76
C PRO A 359 -36.16 -1.56 -5.65
N ASN A 360 -35.74 -0.41 -5.09
CA ASN A 360 -34.73 0.44 -5.68
C ASN A 360 -33.34 0.00 -5.18
N TYR A 361 -32.43 -0.30 -6.11
CA TYR A 361 -31.07 -0.75 -5.82
C TYR A 361 -30.03 0.39 -5.80
N LYS A 362 -30.47 1.65 -5.93
CA LYS A 362 -29.61 2.82 -5.80
C LYS A 362 -29.10 2.92 -4.36
N VAL A 363 -27.79 3.02 -4.20
CA VAL A 363 -27.13 3.16 -2.89
C VAL A 363 -26.86 4.62 -2.60
N GLU A 364 -27.32 5.09 -1.45
CA GLU A 364 -27.00 6.39 -0.83
C GLU A 364 -26.59 6.12 0.63
N LYS A 365 -25.77 6.98 1.23
CA LYS A 365 -25.32 6.83 2.63
C LYS A 365 -25.32 8.16 3.36
#